data_AF-E8N6P9-F1
#
_entry.id   AF-E8N6P9-F1
#
_cell.length_a   1.000
_cell.length_b   1.000
_cell.length_c   1.000
_cell.angle_alpha   90.00
_cell.angle_beta   90.00
_cell.angle_gamma   90.00
#
_symmetry.space_group_name_H-M   'P 1'
#
loop_
_entity.id
_entity.type
_entity.pdbx_description
1 polymer ?
#
loop_
_entity_poly.entity_id
_entity_poly.type
_entity_poly.pdbx_seq_one_letter_code
_entity_poly.pdbx_strand_id
1 'polypeptide(L)'
;MQTLDTAAHLAATDPAAAIDSLPWLAAALAEDRAAGRFAAWGRSTVIDENVGAAVLPRAVFDELHERAGLTAEWPIGNAGVLHVYGYLLSTTPTPYGLKRERWLSGELERACGLETGALLPWAGGETLLSRATAAASTLLARSDAVTEEFEGRTARIALGAPVPDGSAALAYAVDGLIVTMFPVADPVGVRAGLGAPQLRWNAA
;
A
#
# COMPACT_ATOMS: atom_id res chain seq x y z
N MET A 1 -11.44 11.73 10.40
CA MET A 1 -11.13 12.32 9.08
C MET A 1 -10.45 13.68 9.23
N GLN A 2 -11.08 14.67 9.87
CA GLN A 2 -10.49 16.01 10.11
C GLN A 2 -9.08 15.98 10.74
N THR A 3 -8.83 15.13 11.73
CA THR A 3 -7.50 14.99 12.35
C THR A 3 -6.44 14.46 11.37
N LEU A 4 -6.81 13.52 10.49
CA LEU A 4 -5.92 13.00 9.47
C LEU A 4 -5.62 14.04 8.39
N ASP A 5 -6.61 14.85 8.01
CA ASP A 5 -6.41 15.97 7.08
C ASP A 5 -5.41 16.99 7.65
N THR A 6 -5.61 17.40 8.90
CA THR A 6 -4.69 18.32 9.59
C THR A 6 -3.27 17.73 9.66
N ALA A 7 -3.14 16.45 10.02
CA ALA A 7 -1.85 15.78 10.08
C ALA A 7 -1.17 15.70 8.70
N ALA A 8 -1.92 15.36 7.64
CA ALA A 8 -1.38 15.29 6.28
C ALA A 8 -0.87 16.65 5.78
N HIS A 9 -1.55 17.75 6.14
CA HIS A 9 -1.06 19.10 5.86
C HIS A 9 0.18 19.46 6.69
N LEU A 10 0.18 19.13 7.98
CA LEU A 10 1.31 19.38 8.88
C LEU A 10 2.57 18.61 8.44
N ALA A 11 2.40 17.41 7.89
CA ALA A 11 3.50 16.53 7.48
C ALA A 11 4.44 17.18 6.45
N ALA A 12 3.95 18.16 5.67
CA ALA A 12 4.78 18.90 4.72
C ALA A 12 5.85 19.78 5.39
N THR A 13 5.61 20.23 6.63
CA THR A 13 6.50 21.14 7.37
C THR A 13 7.11 20.50 8.61
N ASP A 14 6.39 19.59 9.25
CA ASP A 14 6.82 18.89 10.46
C ASP A 14 6.30 17.43 10.45
N PRO A 15 7.02 16.52 9.75
CA PRO A 15 6.63 15.11 9.66
C PRO A 15 6.50 14.42 11.03
N ALA A 16 7.40 14.72 11.96
CA ALA A 16 7.40 14.12 13.28
C ALA A 16 6.14 14.52 14.06
N ALA A 17 5.85 15.83 14.13
CA ALA A 17 4.64 16.31 14.81
C ALA A 17 3.35 15.82 14.12
N ALA A 18 3.35 15.70 12.79
CA ALA A 18 2.22 15.15 12.06
C ALA A 18 1.93 13.69 12.47
N ILE A 19 2.95 12.84 12.54
CA ILE A 19 2.77 11.44 12.96
C ILE A 19 2.40 11.36 14.44
N ASP A 20 3.01 12.18 15.31
CA ASP A 20 2.69 12.21 16.75
C ASP A 20 1.26 12.70 17.03
N SER A 21 0.70 13.53 16.15
CA SER A 21 -0.70 13.95 16.22
C SER A 21 -1.70 12.82 15.89
N LEU A 22 -1.21 11.69 15.39
CA LEU A 22 -1.97 10.48 15.09
C LEU A 22 -1.47 9.31 15.96
N PRO A 23 -1.88 9.20 17.23
CA PRO A 23 -1.36 8.17 18.15
C PRO A 23 -1.51 6.75 17.62
N TRP A 24 -2.57 6.46 16.87
CA TRP A 24 -2.78 5.16 16.23
C TRP A 24 -1.73 4.86 15.14
N LEU A 25 -1.24 5.87 14.42
CA LEU A 25 -0.21 5.71 13.38
C LEU A 25 1.15 5.47 14.03
N ALA A 26 1.51 6.29 15.02
CA ALA A 26 2.75 6.14 15.77
C ALA A 26 2.81 4.76 16.46
N ALA A 27 1.72 4.33 17.09
CA ALA A 27 1.63 3.02 17.73
C ALA A 27 1.76 1.88 16.71
N ALA A 28 1.08 1.96 15.56
CA ALA A 28 1.16 0.93 14.53
C ALA A 28 2.57 0.77 13.95
N LEU A 29 3.25 1.88 13.64
CA LEU A 29 4.65 1.87 13.17
C LEU A 29 5.58 1.20 14.19
N ALA A 30 5.44 1.53 15.47
CA ALA A 30 6.24 0.95 16.53
C ALA A 30 5.96 -0.55 16.72
N GLU A 31 4.69 -0.95 16.68
CA GLU A 31 4.29 -2.35 16.81
C GLU A 31 4.77 -3.19 15.63
N ASP A 32 4.59 -2.71 14.40
CA ASP A 32 5.03 -3.42 13.19
C ASP A 32 6.54 -3.54 13.09
N ARG A 33 7.27 -2.51 13.55
CA ARG A 33 8.72 -2.56 13.71
C ARG A 33 9.11 -3.65 14.71
N ALA A 34 8.53 -3.63 15.90
CA ALA A 34 8.84 -4.59 16.96
C ALA A 34 8.53 -6.04 16.55
N ALA A 35 7.45 -6.23 15.78
CA ALA A 35 7.03 -7.52 15.25
C ALA A 35 7.73 -7.92 13.94
N GLY A 36 8.57 -7.05 13.35
CA GLY A 36 9.27 -7.32 12.09
C GLY A 36 8.36 -7.44 10.86
N ARG A 37 7.14 -6.90 10.89
CA ARG A 37 6.11 -7.14 9.85
C ARG A 37 6.46 -6.52 8.50
N PHE A 38 7.30 -5.49 8.47
CA PHE A 38 7.78 -4.89 7.23
C PHE A 38 8.60 -5.85 6.36
N ALA A 39 9.15 -6.93 6.92
CA ALA A 39 9.90 -7.94 6.18
C ALA A 39 9.05 -8.73 5.16
N ALA A 40 7.72 -8.70 5.29
CA ALA A 40 6.82 -9.29 4.30
C ALA A 40 6.62 -8.41 3.05
N TRP A 41 7.17 -7.19 3.05
CA TRP A 41 6.96 -6.19 2.02
C TRP A 41 8.26 -5.88 1.26
N GLY A 42 8.13 -5.78 -0.06
CA GLY A 42 9.23 -5.55 -0.98
C GLY A 42 9.63 -4.07 -1.06
N ARG A 43 10.30 -3.72 -2.15
CA ARG A 43 10.71 -2.33 -2.43
C ARG A 43 9.71 -1.67 -3.36
N SER A 44 9.47 -0.38 -3.13
CA SER A 44 8.65 0.43 -4.00
C SER A 44 9.20 1.85 -4.10
N THR A 45 8.99 2.49 -5.24
CA THR A 45 9.27 3.91 -5.43
C THR A 45 8.09 4.76 -4.95
N VAL A 46 8.40 5.91 -4.36
CA VAL A 46 7.40 6.93 -3.98
C VAL A 46 6.96 7.78 -5.18
N ILE A 47 7.60 7.61 -6.34
CA ILE A 47 7.19 8.27 -7.59
C ILE A 47 5.96 7.56 -8.14
N ASP A 48 4.86 8.29 -8.32
CA ASP A 48 3.67 7.72 -8.93
C ASP A 48 3.82 7.58 -10.44
N GLU A 49 3.51 6.41 -10.98
CA GLU A 49 3.59 6.11 -12.41
C GLU A 49 2.65 6.97 -13.29
N ASN A 50 1.54 7.49 -12.76
CA ASN A 50 0.58 8.29 -13.52
C ASN A 50 0.88 9.79 -13.44
N VAL A 51 1.47 10.26 -12.33
CA VAL A 51 1.80 11.67 -12.12
C VAL A 51 3.25 11.98 -12.50
N GLY A 52 4.15 10.99 -12.45
CA GLY A 52 5.59 11.16 -12.69
C GLY A 52 6.31 11.94 -11.59
N ALA A 53 5.70 12.07 -10.41
CA ALA A 53 6.22 12.82 -9.28
C ALA A 53 6.03 12.06 -7.96
N ALA A 54 6.79 12.46 -6.93
CA ALA A 54 6.69 11.87 -5.61
C ALA A 54 5.32 12.16 -4.97
N VAL A 55 4.66 11.13 -4.43
CA VAL A 55 3.38 11.29 -3.72
C VAL A 55 3.53 11.68 -2.25
N LEU A 56 4.77 11.68 -1.76
CA LEU A 56 5.13 12.16 -0.42
C LEU A 56 6.34 13.08 -0.51
N PRO A 57 6.41 14.13 0.32
CA PRO A 57 7.64 14.88 0.52
C PRO A 57 8.75 13.98 1.07
N ARG A 58 10.01 14.26 0.70
CA ARG A 58 11.17 13.49 1.17
C ARG A 58 11.29 13.43 2.69
N ALA A 59 11.02 14.53 3.38
CA ALA A 59 11.07 14.56 4.84
C ALA A 59 10.05 13.59 5.49
N VAL A 60 8.87 13.42 4.89
CA VAL A 60 7.86 12.45 5.35
C VAL A 60 8.31 11.01 5.08
N PHE A 61 8.90 10.78 3.91
CA PHE A 61 9.49 9.48 3.58
C PHE A 61 10.57 9.09 4.58
N ASP A 62 11.51 10.00 4.88
CA ASP A 62 12.64 9.74 5.76
C ASP A 62 12.13 9.46 7.20
N GLU A 63 11.23 10.29 7.71
CA GLU A 63 10.62 10.13 9.05
C GLU A 63 9.87 8.80 9.22
N LEU A 64 9.06 8.40 8.22
CA LEU A 64 8.33 7.14 8.27
C LEU A 64 9.26 5.93 8.33
N HIS A 65 10.34 5.94 7.54
CA HIS A 65 11.33 4.85 7.54
C HIS A 65 12.16 4.82 8.82
N GLU A 66 12.52 5.99 9.37
CA GLU A 66 13.19 6.09 10.66
C GLU A 66 12.36 5.46 11.78
N ARG A 67 11.06 5.81 11.86
CA ARG A 67 10.13 5.22 12.83
C ARG A 67 9.96 3.73 12.63
N ALA A 68 9.85 3.28 11.38
CA ALA A 68 9.80 1.86 11.03
C ALA A 68 11.12 1.11 11.32
N GLY A 69 12.22 1.82 11.59
CA GLY A 69 13.53 1.23 11.87
C GLY A 69 14.17 0.62 10.63
N LEU A 70 13.86 1.15 9.44
CA LEU A 70 14.31 0.63 8.17
C LEU A 70 15.25 1.63 7.49
N THR A 71 16.29 1.11 6.87
CA THR A 71 17.11 1.91 5.93
C THR A 71 16.40 1.97 4.58
N ALA A 72 16.32 3.16 4.00
CA ALA A 72 15.77 3.39 2.67
C ALA A 72 16.61 4.43 1.92
N GLU A 73 16.55 4.39 0.59
CA GLU A 73 17.30 5.29 -0.28
C GLU A 73 16.30 6.00 -1.19
N TRP A 74 16.06 7.29 -0.95
CA TRP A 74 15.14 8.07 -1.77
C TRP A 74 15.44 7.93 -3.27
N PRO A 75 14.43 7.66 -4.14
CA PRO A 75 13.00 7.63 -3.86
C PRO A 75 12.42 6.23 -3.53
N ILE A 76 13.27 5.24 -3.26
CA ILE A 76 12.89 3.83 -3.08
C ILE A 76 12.95 3.43 -1.60
N GLY A 77 11.82 2.94 -1.09
CA GLY A 77 11.67 2.50 0.30
C GLY A 77 10.96 1.16 0.44
N ASN A 78 10.59 0.81 1.67
CA ASN A 78 9.78 -0.37 1.95
C ASN A 78 8.33 -0.12 1.48
N ALA A 79 7.79 -1.06 0.71
CA ALA A 79 6.48 -0.91 0.10
C ALA A 79 5.35 -0.84 1.15
N GLY A 80 5.47 -1.55 2.27
CA GLY A 80 4.52 -1.48 3.38
C GLY A 80 4.51 -0.09 4.03
N VAL A 81 5.69 0.47 4.30
CA VAL A 81 5.82 1.85 4.81
C VAL A 81 5.17 2.84 3.84
N LEU A 82 5.47 2.75 2.54
CA LEU A 82 4.98 3.70 1.55
C LEU A 82 3.47 3.57 1.26
N HIS A 83 3.01 2.38 0.88
CA HIS A 83 1.64 2.16 0.40
C HIS A 83 0.62 2.08 1.53
N VAL A 84 1.01 1.61 2.72
CA VAL A 84 0.09 1.45 3.85
C VAL A 84 0.07 2.72 4.70
N TYR A 85 1.22 3.18 5.17
CA TYR A 85 1.30 4.32 6.08
C TYR A 85 1.51 5.65 5.37
N GLY A 86 2.44 5.69 4.41
CA GLY A 86 2.75 6.90 3.65
C GLY A 86 1.52 7.44 2.95
N TYR A 87 0.74 6.59 2.28
CA TYR A 87 -0.47 7.01 1.56
C TYR A 87 -1.46 7.77 2.43
N LEU A 88 -1.57 7.47 3.73
CA LEU A 88 -2.48 8.17 4.66
C LEU A 88 -2.13 9.65 4.82
N LEU A 89 -0.85 10.01 4.69
CA LEU A 89 -0.34 11.38 4.77
C LEU A 89 -0.15 12.04 3.39
N SER A 90 -0.40 11.31 2.30
CA SER A 90 -0.30 11.86 0.95
C SER A 90 -1.48 12.80 0.65
N THR A 91 -1.16 14.03 0.24
CA THR A 91 -2.12 15.04 -0.22
C THR A 91 -2.10 15.22 -1.75
N THR A 92 -1.28 14.43 -2.45
CA THR A 92 -1.11 14.54 -3.90
C THR A 92 -2.32 13.93 -4.62
N PRO A 93 -3.08 14.70 -5.42
CA PRO A 93 -4.16 14.16 -6.22
C PRO A 93 -3.62 13.30 -7.36
N THR A 94 -4.33 12.22 -7.66
CA THR A 94 -4.08 11.37 -8.83
C THR A 94 -5.34 11.32 -9.70
N PRO A 95 -5.27 10.76 -10.93
CA PRO A 95 -6.47 10.55 -11.75
C PRO A 95 -7.57 9.72 -11.06
N TYR A 96 -7.21 8.97 -10.02
CA TYR A 96 -8.10 8.09 -9.27
C TYR A 96 -8.47 8.63 -7.87
N GLY A 97 -8.24 9.92 -7.62
CA GLY A 97 -8.42 10.53 -6.30
C GLY A 97 -7.15 10.52 -5.45
N LEU A 98 -7.31 10.58 -4.13
CA LEU A 98 -6.20 10.62 -3.19
C LEU A 98 -5.71 9.21 -2.86
N LYS A 99 -4.40 9.02 -2.76
CA LYS A 99 -3.80 7.71 -2.45
C LYS A 99 -4.34 7.07 -1.15
N ARG A 100 -4.65 7.87 -0.13
CA ARG A 100 -5.26 7.41 1.14
C ARG A 100 -6.65 6.78 0.98
N GLU A 101 -7.40 7.12 -0.06
CA GLU A 101 -8.76 6.59 -0.28
C GLU A 101 -8.76 5.08 -0.47
N ARG A 102 -7.62 4.50 -0.87
CA ARG A 102 -7.37 3.05 -0.88
C ARG A 102 -7.76 2.37 0.43
N TRP A 103 -7.51 3.03 1.57
CA TRP A 103 -7.76 2.49 2.91
C TRP A 103 -9.03 3.05 3.55
N LEU A 104 -9.53 4.20 3.08
CA LEU A 104 -10.59 4.95 3.75
C LEU A 104 -11.97 4.81 3.10
N SER A 105 -12.04 4.46 1.81
CA SER A 105 -13.30 4.39 1.04
C SER A 105 -14.11 3.11 1.29
N GLY A 106 -13.48 2.10 1.88
CA GLY A 106 -14.03 0.75 2.01
C GLY A 106 -14.11 -0.03 0.69
N GLU A 107 -13.60 0.49 -0.43
CA GLU A 107 -13.61 -0.23 -1.71
C GLU A 107 -12.73 -1.47 -1.67
N LEU A 108 -11.54 -1.36 -1.09
CA LEU A 108 -10.59 -2.47 -1.02
C LEU A 108 -11.10 -3.62 -0.15
N GLU A 109 -11.68 -3.33 1.02
CA GLU A 109 -12.28 -4.35 1.89
C GLU A 109 -13.45 -5.06 1.21
N ARG A 110 -14.35 -4.32 0.54
CA ARG A 110 -15.42 -4.92 -0.28
C ARG A 110 -14.86 -5.81 -1.38
N ALA A 111 -13.87 -5.33 -2.12
CA ALA A 111 -13.21 -6.07 -3.20
C ALA A 111 -12.47 -7.33 -2.71
N CYS A 112 -12.05 -7.35 -1.44
CA CYS A 112 -11.49 -8.53 -0.77
C CYS A 112 -12.55 -9.46 -0.14
N GLY A 113 -13.84 -9.08 -0.16
CA GLY A 113 -14.91 -9.80 0.53
C GLY A 113 -14.83 -9.71 2.06
N LEU A 114 -14.18 -8.67 2.59
CA LEU A 114 -14.03 -8.42 4.02
C LEU A 114 -15.19 -7.58 4.57
N GLU A 115 -15.36 -7.62 5.88
CA GLU A 115 -16.33 -6.78 6.58
C GLU A 115 -15.99 -5.29 6.44
N THR A 116 -17.02 -4.44 6.45
CA THR A 116 -16.85 -2.99 6.43
C THR A 116 -15.99 -2.52 7.60
N GLY A 117 -14.98 -1.70 7.30
CA GLY A 117 -14.01 -1.20 8.27
C GLY A 117 -12.84 -2.12 8.56
N ALA A 118 -12.78 -3.32 7.96
CA ALA A 118 -11.70 -4.28 8.20
C ALA A 118 -10.32 -3.72 7.82
N LEU A 119 -10.24 -2.77 6.88
CA LEU A 119 -8.99 -2.14 6.46
C LEU A 119 -8.89 -0.66 6.88
N LEU A 120 -9.72 -0.20 7.81
CA LEU A 120 -9.55 1.13 8.38
C LEU A 120 -8.28 1.17 9.27
N PRO A 121 -7.46 2.24 9.20
CA PRO A 121 -6.18 2.30 9.91
C PRO A 121 -6.28 2.20 11.43
N TRP A 122 -7.36 2.74 11.99
CA TRP A 122 -7.62 2.83 13.43
C TRP A 122 -8.61 1.78 13.94
N ALA A 123 -9.01 0.82 13.09
CA ALA A 123 -9.94 -0.23 13.47
C ALA A 123 -9.20 -1.50 13.94
N GLY A 124 -9.89 -2.30 14.76
CA GLY A 124 -9.43 -3.62 15.20
C GLY A 124 -8.34 -3.58 16.28
N GLY A 125 -7.91 -4.78 16.69
CA GLY A 125 -6.83 -4.98 17.67
C GLY A 125 -5.44 -5.20 17.06
N GLU A 126 -5.34 -5.22 15.73
CA GLU A 126 -4.09 -5.38 14.99
C GLU A 126 -3.73 -4.09 14.24
N THR A 127 -2.55 -4.02 13.63
CA THR A 127 -2.19 -2.91 12.74
C THR A 127 -2.82 -3.07 11.35
N LEU A 128 -2.97 -1.95 10.63
CA LEU A 128 -3.38 -1.98 9.23
C LEU A 128 -2.43 -2.82 8.37
N LEU A 129 -1.11 -2.69 8.57
CA LEU A 129 -0.12 -3.47 7.84
C LEU A 129 -0.33 -4.98 8.04
N SER A 130 -0.59 -5.43 9.27
CA SER A 130 -0.87 -6.84 9.56
C SER A 130 -2.07 -7.35 8.77
N ARG A 131 -3.20 -6.63 8.81
CA ARG A 131 -4.43 -7.02 8.11
C ARG A 131 -4.28 -6.97 6.59
N ALA A 132 -3.63 -5.93 6.06
CA ALA A 132 -3.32 -5.82 4.63
C ALA A 132 -2.40 -6.96 4.17
N THR A 133 -1.40 -7.33 4.99
CA THR A 133 -0.50 -8.45 4.72
C THR A 133 -1.28 -9.77 4.63
N ALA A 134 -2.18 -10.03 5.58
CA ALA A 134 -3.01 -11.23 5.59
C ALA A 134 -3.93 -11.31 4.35
N ALA A 135 -4.58 -10.20 3.99
CA ALA A 135 -5.46 -10.12 2.82
C ALA A 135 -4.68 -10.32 1.50
N ALA A 136 -3.55 -9.61 1.34
CA ALA A 136 -2.69 -9.77 0.16
C ALA A 136 -2.12 -11.18 0.05
N SER A 137 -1.66 -11.77 1.16
CA SER A 137 -1.14 -13.15 1.18
C SER A 137 -2.20 -14.17 0.77
N THR A 138 -3.44 -14.00 1.24
CA THR A 138 -4.57 -14.85 0.85
C THR A 138 -4.84 -14.78 -0.65
N LEU A 139 -4.82 -13.58 -1.24
CA LEU A 139 -4.98 -13.40 -2.69
C LEU A 139 -3.81 -14.04 -3.46
N LEU A 140 -2.57 -13.77 -3.03
CA LEU A 140 -1.37 -14.28 -3.70
C LEU A 140 -1.24 -15.81 -3.60
N ALA A 141 -1.79 -16.44 -2.57
CA ALA A 141 -1.79 -17.90 -2.42
C ALA A 141 -2.74 -18.63 -3.38
N ARG A 142 -3.62 -17.90 -4.10
CA ARG A 142 -4.55 -18.52 -5.05
C ARG A 142 -3.81 -19.21 -6.20
N SER A 143 -4.39 -20.32 -6.67
CA SER A 143 -3.84 -21.12 -7.76
C SER A 143 -3.93 -20.44 -9.14
N ASP A 144 -4.83 -19.47 -9.29
CA ASP A 144 -5.05 -18.71 -10.52
C ASP A 144 -4.32 -17.35 -10.53
N ALA A 145 -3.45 -17.10 -9.54
CA ALA A 145 -2.50 -16.01 -9.57
C ALA A 145 -1.47 -16.25 -10.68
N VAL A 146 -1.17 -15.21 -11.44
CA VAL A 146 -0.26 -15.23 -12.58
C VAL A 146 1.16 -14.98 -12.08
N THR A 147 2.10 -15.75 -12.61
CA THR A 147 3.53 -15.52 -12.41
C THR A 147 4.13 -15.00 -13.71
N GLU A 148 4.91 -13.92 -13.63
CA GLU A 148 5.68 -13.36 -14.74
C GLU A 148 7.15 -13.22 -14.32
N GLU A 149 8.05 -13.48 -15.25
CA GLU A 149 9.50 -13.30 -15.06
C GLU A 149 9.95 -12.06 -15.80
N PHE A 150 10.64 -11.15 -15.11
CA PHE A 150 11.18 -9.92 -15.71
C PHE A 150 12.55 -9.60 -15.11
N GLU A 151 13.56 -9.51 -15.97
CA GLU A 151 14.95 -9.18 -15.57
C GLU A 151 15.48 -10.05 -14.40
N GLY A 152 15.11 -11.33 -14.36
CA GLY A 152 15.53 -12.27 -13.32
C GLY A 152 14.77 -12.15 -11.99
N ARG A 153 13.68 -11.39 -11.96
CA ARG A 153 12.76 -11.26 -10.83
C ARG A 153 11.43 -11.94 -11.13
N THR A 154 10.87 -12.58 -10.10
CA THR A 154 9.59 -13.28 -10.20
C THR A 154 8.48 -12.40 -9.67
N ALA A 155 7.62 -11.91 -10.55
CA ALA A 155 6.42 -11.16 -10.22
C ALA A 155 5.22 -12.11 -10.07
N ARG A 156 4.44 -11.93 -9.00
CA ARG A 156 3.20 -12.67 -8.74
C ARG A 156 2.02 -11.73 -8.62
N ILE A 157 1.00 -11.95 -9.44
CA ILE A 157 -0.16 -11.07 -9.61
C ILE A 157 -1.43 -11.87 -9.34
N ALA A 158 -2.18 -11.48 -8.33
CA ALA A 158 -3.45 -12.10 -7.99
C ALA A 158 -4.60 -11.11 -8.20
N LEU A 159 -5.69 -11.60 -8.79
CA LEU A 159 -6.98 -10.92 -8.86
C LEU A 159 -7.99 -11.73 -8.06
N GLY A 160 -8.75 -11.05 -7.20
CA GLY A 160 -9.88 -11.62 -6.49
C GLY A 160 -11.04 -11.96 -7.43
N ALA A 161 -12.07 -12.59 -6.88
CA ALA A 161 -13.33 -12.74 -7.59
C ALA A 161 -13.98 -11.35 -7.76
N PRO A 162 -14.55 -11.02 -8.94
CA PRO A 162 -15.30 -9.79 -9.10
C PRO A 162 -16.48 -9.73 -8.13
N VAL A 163 -16.68 -8.56 -7.50
CA VAL A 163 -17.84 -8.26 -6.67
C VAL A 163 -19.00 -7.73 -7.54
N PRO A 164 -20.23 -7.54 -7.01
CA PRO A 164 -21.40 -7.22 -7.85
C PRO A 164 -21.28 -5.96 -8.72
N ASP A 165 -20.43 -5.00 -8.35
CA ASP A 165 -20.15 -3.80 -9.15
C ASP A 165 -19.11 -4.01 -10.27
N GLY A 166 -18.58 -5.23 -10.39
CA GLY A 166 -17.58 -5.62 -11.39
C GLY A 166 -16.13 -5.43 -10.94
N SER A 167 -15.88 -4.71 -9.84
CA SER A 167 -14.53 -4.51 -9.31
C SER A 167 -13.96 -5.78 -8.67
N ALA A 168 -12.65 -5.87 -8.54
CA ALA A 168 -11.98 -6.95 -7.81
C ALA A 168 -10.76 -6.45 -7.05
N ALA A 169 -10.33 -7.16 -6.00
CA ALA A 169 -9.08 -6.83 -5.34
C ALA A 169 -7.90 -7.34 -6.18
N LEU A 170 -6.85 -6.53 -6.28
CA LEU A 170 -5.56 -6.91 -6.82
C LEU A 170 -4.54 -7.01 -5.68
N ALA A 171 -3.69 -8.03 -5.72
CA ALA A 171 -2.47 -8.10 -4.92
C ALA A 171 -1.27 -8.40 -5.82
N TYR A 172 -0.15 -7.74 -5.54
CA TYR A 172 1.09 -7.86 -6.31
C TYR A 172 2.28 -8.08 -5.39
N ALA A 173 3.11 -9.04 -5.75
CA ALA A 173 4.36 -9.35 -5.08
C ALA A 173 5.49 -9.53 -6.09
N VAL A 174 6.72 -9.25 -5.65
CA VAL A 174 7.93 -9.50 -6.42
C VAL A 174 8.92 -10.24 -5.52
N ASP A 175 9.48 -11.34 -6.02
CA ASP A 175 10.40 -12.22 -5.29
C ASP A 175 9.82 -12.72 -3.95
N GLY A 176 8.51 -12.96 -3.93
CA GLY A 176 7.77 -13.41 -2.75
C GLY A 176 7.39 -12.31 -1.75
N LEU A 177 7.78 -11.05 -2.00
CA LEU A 177 7.51 -9.91 -1.12
C LEU A 177 6.38 -9.04 -1.66
N ILE A 178 5.42 -8.68 -0.79
CA ILE A 178 4.26 -7.88 -1.18
C ILE A 178 4.71 -6.47 -1.56
N VAL A 179 4.26 -5.97 -2.70
CA VAL A 179 4.49 -4.59 -3.12
C VAL A 179 3.24 -3.75 -2.88
N THR A 180 2.07 -4.23 -3.29
CA THR A 180 0.84 -3.43 -3.22
C THR A 180 -0.41 -4.28 -3.29
N MET A 181 -1.52 -3.72 -2.83
CA MET A 181 -2.87 -4.21 -3.08
C MET A 181 -3.83 -3.02 -3.24
N PHE A 182 -4.83 -3.15 -4.11
CA PHE A 182 -5.82 -2.09 -4.38
C PHE A 182 -7.03 -2.65 -5.14
N PRO A 183 -8.20 -1.98 -5.09
CA PRO A 183 -9.34 -2.38 -5.92
C PRO A 183 -9.07 -2.00 -7.38
N VAL A 184 -9.45 -2.87 -8.31
CA VAL A 184 -9.43 -2.61 -9.75
C VAL A 184 -10.84 -2.61 -10.29
N ALA A 185 -11.21 -1.57 -11.04
CA ALA A 185 -12.53 -1.46 -11.65
C ALA A 185 -12.73 -2.38 -12.86
N ASP A 186 -11.64 -2.66 -13.60
CA ASP A 186 -11.64 -3.55 -14.77
C ASP A 186 -10.65 -4.71 -14.60
N PRO A 187 -11.00 -5.75 -13.82
CA PRO A 187 -10.13 -6.91 -13.64
C PRO A 187 -9.92 -7.70 -14.95
N VAL A 188 -10.83 -7.60 -15.92
CA VAL A 188 -10.70 -8.27 -17.22
C VAL A 188 -9.62 -7.60 -18.06
N GLY A 189 -9.64 -6.26 -18.14
CA GLY A 189 -8.60 -5.48 -18.80
C GLY A 189 -7.23 -5.68 -18.15
N VAL A 190 -7.15 -5.70 -16.81
CA VAL A 190 -5.91 -6.03 -16.10
C VAL A 190 -5.40 -7.42 -16.51
N ARG A 191 -6.26 -8.44 -16.52
CA ARG A 191 -5.87 -9.80 -16.91
C ARG A 191 -5.40 -9.86 -18.37
N ALA A 192 -6.07 -9.16 -19.28
CA ALA A 192 -5.72 -9.11 -20.70
C ALA A 192 -4.37 -8.40 -20.96
N GLY A 193 -3.97 -7.47 -20.08
CA GLY A 193 -2.66 -6.81 -20.14
C GLY A 193 -1.50 -7.62 -19.55
N LEU A 194 -1.77 -8.79 -18.97
CA LEU A 194 -0.72 -9.73 -18.55
C LEU A 194 -0.18 -10.52 -19.76
N GLY A 195 1.06 -11.01 -19.65
CA GLY A 195 1.79 -11.67 -20.74
C GLY A 195 2.85 -10.79 -21.41
N ALA A 196 2.95 -9.53 -21.00
CA ALA A 196 4.07 -8.62 -21.32
C ALA A 196 4.81 -8.27 -20.02
N PRO A 197 5.74 -9.13 -19.55
CA PRO A 197 6.37 -8.98 -18.24
C PRO A 197 7.10 -7.64 -18.07
N GLN A 198 6.83 -6.98 -16.96
CA GLN A 198 7.52 -5.78 -16.47
C GLN A 198 7.25 -5.62 -14.97
N LEU A 199 8.08 -4.84 -14.28
CA LEU A 199 7.70 -4.35 -12.96
C LEU A 199 6.55 -3.37 -13.08
N ARG A 200 5.56 -3.48 -12.18
CA ARG A 200 4.33 -2.67 -12.20
C ARG A 200 4.05 -2.04 -10.85
N TRP A 201 3.16 -1.06 -10.85
CA TRP A 201 2.52 -0.51 -9.65
C TRP A 201 3.56 -0.08 -8.61
N ASN A 202 4.54 0.66 -9.10
CA ASN A 202 5.66 1.24 -8.37
C ASN A 202 6.66 0.24 -7.74
N ALA A 203 6.70 -1.03 -8.17
CA ALA A 203 7.78 -1.95 -7.74
C ALA A 203 9.17 -1.44 -8.17
N ALA A 204 10.17 -1.69 -7.33
CA ALA A 204 11.57 -1.30 -7.54
C ALA A 204 12.53 -2.43 -7.16
#